data_AF-A0A538SJW4-F1
#
_entry.id   AF-A0A538SJW4-F1
#
_cell.length_a   1.000
_cell.length_b   1.000
_cell.length_c   1.000
_cell.angle_alpha   90.00
_cell.angle_beta   90.00
_cell.angle_gamma   90.00
#
_symmetry.space_group_name_H-M   'P 1'
#
loop_
_entity.id
_entity.type
_entity.pdbx_description
1 polymer ?
#
loop_
_entity_poly.entity_id
_entity_poly.type
_entity_poly.pdbx_seq_one_letter_code
_entity_poly.pdbx_strand_id
1 'polypeptide(L)'
;MRTSSFLLSLFVTGVVLACKDPPNQPLTTGALRPAFEDVGNAPAVALGGLDLFTYCQSLGFDFLALTKPPFGPNAAYGSWRCATVSGEVHPFSFEQACKFQYGLEAVQAHPTDPDNTFTWVCYTAGEPPNPA
;
A
#
# COMPACT_ATOMS: atom_id res chain seq x y z
N MET A 1 39.19 -55.43 40.54
CA MET A 1 37.71 -55.32 40.53
C MET A 1 37.32 -54.98 39.10
N ARG A 2 36.92 -55.98 38.30
CA ARG A 2 35.53 -56.23 37.83
C ARG A 2 35.00 -55.11 36.91
N THR A 3 35.13 -55.30 35.58
CA THR A 3 34.10 -55.75 34.59
C THR A 3 33.38 -54.57 33.94
N SER A 4 33.58 -54.30 32.64
CA SER A 4 32.91 -54.88 31.46
C SER A 4 31.61 -54.14 31.11
N SER A 5 31.58 -53.43 29.96
CA SER A 5 30.67 -53.67 28.81
C SER A 5 29.73 -52.45 28.62
N PHE A 6 29.21 -52.03 27.46
CA PHE A 6 29.00 -52.61 26.14
C PHE A 6 29.03 -51.49 25.06
N LEU A 7 29.44 -51.88 23.84
CA LEU A 7 29.35 -51.17 22.57
C LEU A 7 27.92 -50.74 22.21
N LEU A 8 27.76 -49.69 21.39
CA LEU A 8 26.94 -49.74 20.16
C LEU A 8 27.10 -48.48 19.31
N SER A 9 27.79 -48.67 18.18
CA SER A 9 27.82 -47.80 17.00
C SER A 9 26.53 -47.98 16.22
N LEU A 10 25.91 -46.89 15.74
CA LEU A 10 24.84 -46.95 14.75
C LEU A 10 25.04 -45.87 13.68
N PHE A 11 25.15 -46.37 12.45
CA PHE A 11 25.41 -45.66 11.20
C PHE A 11 24.20 -44.83 10.78
N VAL A 12 24.42 -43.58 10.38
CA VAL A 12 23.39 -42.77 9.71
C VAL A 12 23.48 -43.03 8.21
N THR A 13 22.63 -43.92 7.71
CA THR A 13 22.46 -44.18 6.27
C THR A 13 21.45 -43.20 5.71
N GLY A 14 21.84 -42.43 4.69
CA GLY A 14 20.95 -41.52 3.97
C GLY A 14 19.92 -42.29 3.13
N VAL A 15 18.73 -41.71 3.00
CA VAL A 15 17.74 -42.11 2.00
C VAL A 15 17.33 -40.88 1.21
N VAL A 16 17.66 -40.88 -0.07
CA VAL A 16 17.15 -39.96 -1.09
C VAL A 16 15.70 -40.34 -1.37
N LEU A 17 14.75 -39.46 -1.07
CA LEU A 17 13.35 -39.61 -1.48
C LEU A 17 13.10 -38.76 -2.73
N ALA A 18 12.90 -39.48 -3.83
CA ALA A 18 12.62 -38.98 -5.16
C ALA A 18 11.27 -38.24 -5.23
N CYS A 19 11.23 -37.16 -6.03
CA CYS A 19 9.99 -36.54 -6.48
C CYS A 19 9.17 -37.52 -7.32
N LYS A 20 7.92 -37.79 -6.92
CA LYS A 20 6.91 -38.47 -7.73
C LYS A 20 5.55 -37.87 -7.39
N ASP A 21 5.01 -37.06 -8.30
CA ASP A 21 3.69 -36.42 -8.17
C ASP A 21 2.56 -37.43 -7.86
N PRO A 22 1.53 -37.01 -7.09
CA PRO A 22 0.21 -37.61 -7.18
C PRO A 22 -0.81 -36.71 -7.92
N PRO A 23 -1.88 -37.33 -8.45
CA PRO A 23 -2.63 -36.82 -9.60
C PRO A 23 -3.99 -36.19 -9.24
N ASN A 24 -4.56 -35.48 -10.21
CA ASN A 24 -5.98 -35.22 -10.48
C ASN A 24 -6.90 -34.79 -9.33
N GLN A 25 -7.41 -33.56 -9.46
CA GLN A 25 -8.60 -33.07 -8.75
C GLN A 25 -9.83 -33.96 -9.05
N PRO A 26 -10.66 -34.28 -8.04
CA PRO A 26 -12.06 -34.56 -8.26
C PRO A 26 -12.87 -33.27 -8.15
N LEU A 27 -13.67 -32.99 -9.18
CA LEU A 27 -14.77 -32.04 -9.07
C LEU A 27 -15.85 -32.59 -8.11
N THR A 28 -16.27 -31.72 -7.20
CA THR A 28 -17.60 -31.64 -6.58
C THR A 28 -18.00 -32.73 -5.57
N THR A 29 -18.08 -32.33 -4.30
CA THR A 29 -19.22 -32.62 -3.42
C THR A 29 -19.26 -31.55 -2.34
N GLY A 30 -20.39 -30.85 -2.24
CA GLY A 30 -20.60 -29.76 -1.31
C GLY A 30 -20.43 -30.21 0.14
N ALA A 31 -19.49 -29.57 0.83
CA ALA A 31 -19.61 -29.31 2.25
C ALA A 31 -19.80 -27.80 2.37
N LEU A 32 -20.88 -27.37 3.02
CA LEU A 32 -21.07 -26.02 3.51
C LEU A 32 -19.89 -25.71 4.44
N ARG A 33 -18.80 -25.20 3.88
CA ARG A 33 -17.76 -24.54 4.65
C ARG A 33 -18.41 -23.25 5.14
N PRO A 34 -18.41 -22.94 6.45
CA PRO A 34 -18.76 -21.60 6.86
C PRO A 34 -17.81 -20.68 6.10
N ALA A 35 -18.39 -19.70 5.40
CA ALA A 35 -17.63 -18.55 4.97
C ALA A 35 -17.06 -17.96 6.26
N PHE A 36 -15.80 -18.29 6.58
CA PHE A 36 -15.03 -17.34 7.35
C PHE A 36 -14.86 -16.20 6.35
N GLU A 37 -15.66 -15.17 6.55
CA GLU A 37 -15.58 -13.96 5.79
C GLU A 37 -14.14 -13.47 5.92
N ASP A 38 -13.57 -13.10 4.77
CA ASP A 38 -12.36 -12.32 4.66
C ASP A 38 -12.62 -10.97 5.37
N VAL A 39 -12.51 -10.98 6.71
CA VAL A 39 -12.66 -9.79 7.53
C VAL A 39 -11.34 -9.05 7.44
N GLY A 40 -11.33 -8.00 6.63
CA GLY A 40 -10.48 -6.84 6.88
C GLY A 40 -9.33 -6.63 5.91
N ASN A 41 -9.66 -6.37 4.65
CA ASN A 41 -9.05 -5.25 3.92
C ASN A 41 -9.90 -4.94 2.69
N ALA A 42 -10.97 -4.14 2.84
CA ALA A 42 -11.65 -3.61 1.66
C ALA A 42 -10.59 -2.85 0.81
N PRO A 43 -10.47 -3.14 -0.50
CA PRO A 43 -9.49 -2.48 -1.32
C PRO A 43 -9.74 -0.97 -1.31
N ALA A 44 -8.66 -0.19 -1.23
CA ALA A 44 -8.74 1.26 -1.32
C ALA A 44 -9.47 1.69 -2.60
N VAL A 45 -10.53 2.50 -2.45
CA VAL A 45 -11.37 2.94 -3.57
C VAL A 45 -10.92 4.31 -4.02
N ALA A 46 -10.72 4.49 -5.33
CA ALA A 46 -10.38 5.80 -5.89
C ALA A 46 -11.56 6.78 -5.72
N LEU A 47 -11.29 7.90 -5.05
CA LEU A 47 -12.23 8.99 -4.87
C LEU A 47 -12.18 9.98 -6.04
N GLY A 48 -10.97 10.20 -6.58
CA GLY A 48 -10.74 11.07 -7.74
C GLY A 48 -9.52 11.99 -7.57
N GLY A 49 -9.40 12.98 -8.45
CA GLY A 49 -8.36 14.01 -8.36
C GLY A 49 -8.62 15.04 -7.27
N LEU A 50 -7.87 16.13 -7.27
CA LEU A 50 -7.96 17.21 -6.29
C LEU A 50 -7.70 18.57 -6.93
N ASP A 51 -8.41 19.59 -6.46
CA ASP A 51 -8.16 20.99 -6.82
C ASP A 51 -7.16 21.62 -5.84
N LEU A 52 -5.88 21.56 -6.22
CA LEU A 52 -4.78 22.11 -5.44
C LEU A 52 -4.82 23.64 -5.35
N PHE A 53 -5.40 24.33 -6.33
CA PHE A 53 -5.51 25.78 -6.30
C PHE A 53 -6.50 26.22 -5.23
N THR A 54 -7.69 25.62 -5.22
CA THR A 54 -8.71 25.86 -4.18
C THR A 54 -8.18 25.47 -2.79
N TYR A 55 -7.42 24.38 -2.67
CA TYR A 55 -6.77 24.01 -1.41
C TYR A 55 -5.75 25.06 -0.93
N CYS A 56 -4.89 25.57 -1.82
CA CYS A 56 -3.95 26.63 -1.45
C CYS A 56 -4.68 27.92 -1.02
N GLN A 57 -5.79 28.28 -1.68
CA GLN A 57 -6.61 29.43 -1.30
C GLN A 57 -7.26 29.26 0.08
N SER A 58 -7.70 28.05 0.44
CA SER A 58 -8.29 27.80 1.76
C SER A 58 -7.28 27.97 2.91
N LEU A 59 -5.99 27.82 2.60
CA LEU A 59 -4.88 28.08 3.52
C LEU A 59 -4.41 29.53 3.52
N GLY A 60 -4.98 30.40 2.67
CA GLY A 60 -4.62 31.82 2.57
C GLY A 60 -3.50 32.13 1.59
N PHE A 61 -3.13 31.19 0.70
CA PHE A 61 -2.19 31.44 -0.38
C PHE A 61 -2.88 31.92 -1.66
N ASP A 62 -2.14 32.62 -2.51
CA ASP A 62 -2.68 33.25 -3.71
C ASP A 62 -2.67 32.30 -4.92
N PHE A 63 -1.64 31.45 -5.00
CA PHE A 63 -1.38 30.65 -6.20
C PHE A 63 -0.90 29.23 -5.90
N LEU A 64 -0.99 28.40 -6.93
CA LEU A 64 -0.33 27.10 -7.02
C LEU A 64 0.89 27.24 -7.92
N ALA A 65 2.06 26.83 -7.42
CA ALA A 65 3.33 26.90 -8.13
C ALA A 65 3.88 25.50 -8.42
N LEU A 66 4.33 25.29 -9.66
CA LEU A 66 5.09 24.12 -10.08
C LEU A 66 6.59 24.43 -10.00
N THR A 67 7.31 23.80 -9.07
CA THR A 67 8.73 24.09 -8.78
C THR A 67 9.72 23.12 -9.39
N LYS A 68 9.24 22.10 -10.10
CA LYS A 68 10.06 21.08 -10.78
C LYS A 68 9.52 20.83 -12.19
N PRO A 69 10.32 20.25 -13.10
CA PRO A 69 9.80 19.79 -14.39
C PRO A 69 8.59 18.87 -14.21
N PRO A 70 7.54 19.00 -15.05
CA PRO A 70 6.31 18.22 -14.90
C PRO A 70 6.48 16.73 -15.19
N PHE A 71 7.53 16.35 -15.91
CA PHE A 71 7.81 14.98 -16.34
C PHE A 71 9.25 14.58 -16.01
N GLY A 72 9.45 13.31 -15.71
CA GLY A 72 10.74 12.69 -15.44
C GLY A 72 10.76 11.93 -14.11
N PRO A 73 11.87 11.26 -13.76
CA PRO A 73 11.96 10.41 -12.59
C PRO A 73 11.46 11.09 -11.31
N ASN A 74 10.41 10.54 -10.70
CA ASN A 74 9.80 11.05 -9.48
C ASN A 74 9.23 12.49 -9.56
N ALA A 75 8.83 12.95 -10.76
CA ALA A 75 8.23 14.28 -10.96
C ALA A 75 6.90 14.49 -10.22
N ALA A 76 6.24 13.45 -9.73
CA ALA A 76 5.08 13.57 -8.85
C ALA A 76 5.42 14.23 -7.50
N TYR A 77 6.63 14.02 -6.98
CA TYR A 77 6.95 14.28 -5.58
C TYR A 77 7.61 15.63 -5.35
N GLY A 78 7.00 16.46 -4.51
CA GLY A 78 7.54 17.77 -4.10
C GLY A 78 7.61 18.79 -5.24
N SER A 79 6.78 18.62 -6.27
CA SER A 79 6.71 19.51 -7.44
C SER A 79 5.73 20.65 -7.24
N TRP A 80 4.61 20.39 -6.57
CA TRP A 80 3.59 21.40 -6.27
C TRP A 80 3.85 22.09 -4.93
N ARG A 81 3.65 23.40 -4.92
CA ARG A 81 3.76 24.29 -3.76
C ARG A 81 2.64 25.31 -3.78
N CYS A 82 2.13 25.69 -2.61
CA CYS A 82 1.32 26.91 -2.52
C CYS A 82 2.26 28.11 -2.56
N ALA A 83 1.82 29.23 -3.12
CA ALA A 83 2.64 30.42 -3.27
C ALA A 83 1.88 31.71 -2.96
N THR A 84 2.61 32.70 -2.46
CA THR A 84 2.10 34.05 -2.20
C THR A 84 2.32 34.98 -3.41
N VAL A 85 1.67 36.15 -3.42
CA VAL A 85 1.95 37.22 -4.39
C VAL A 85 3.40 37.71 -4.38
N SER A 86 4.11 37.57 -3.25
CA SER A 86 5.53 37.95 -3.16
C SER A 86 6.47 36.89 -3.75
N GLY A 87 5.94 35.74 -4.17
CA GLY A 87 6.71 34.63 -4.73
C GLY A 87 7.29 33.67 -3.69
N GLU A 88 6.90 33.78 -2.43
CA GLU A 88 7.25 32.79 -1.41
C GLU A 88 6.50 31.48 -1.71
N VAL A 89 7.20 30.34 -1.63
CA VAL A 89 6.63 29.01 -1.91
C VAL A 89 6.64 28.14 -0.66
N HIS A 90 5.53 27.44 -0.43
CA HIS A 90 5.31 26.63 0.77
C HIS A 90 4.95 25.18 0.40
N PRO A 91 5.58 24.19 1.06
CA PRO A 91 5.19 22.80 0.91
C PRO A 91 3.81 22.54 1.54
N PHE A 92 3.10 21.54 1.03
CA PHE A 92 1.89 21.01 1.65
C PHE A 92 1.83 19.48 1.49
N SER A 93 0.95 18.83 2.25
CA SER A 93 0.67 17.39 2.13
C SER A 93 -0.49 17.15 1.17
N PHE A 94 -0.30 16.23 0.23
CA PHE A 94 -1.34 15.80 -0.69
C PHE A 94 -2.47 15.07 0.04
N GLU A 95 -2.16 14.33 1.11
CA GLU A 95 -3.16 13.70 1.96
C GLU A 95 -4.07 14.75 2.61
N GLN A 96 -3.51 15.83 3.16
CA GLN A 96 -4.30 16.90 3.74
C GLN A 96 -5.18 17.60 2.70
N ALA A 97 -4.67 17.77 1.47
CA ALA A 97 -5.46 18.28 0.35
C ALA A 97 -6.61 17.33 -0.03
N CYS A 98 -6.37 16.01 -0.02
CA CYS A 98 -7.42 15.00 -0.23
C CYS A 98 -8.48 15.04 0.88
N LYS A 99 -8.08 15.16 2.15
CA LYS A 99 -9.03 15.31 3.26
C LYS A 99 -9.91 16.53 3.11
N PHE A 100 -9.32 17.68 2.72
CA PHE A 100 -10.05 18.90 2.43
C PHE A 100 -11.04 18.72 1.26
N GLN A 101 -10.59 18.11 0.16
CA GLN A 101 -11.39 17.92 -1.05
C GLN A 101 -12.62 17.04 -0.83
N TYR A 102 -12.49 15.99 -0.03
CA TYR A 102 -13.53 14.96 0.15
C TYR A 102 -14.24 15.01 1.51
N GLY A 103 -13.76 15.81 2.46
CA GLY A 103 -14.34 15.92 3.80
C GLY A 103 -14.23 14.63 4.63
N LEU A 104 -13.22 13.82 4.37
CA LEU A 104 -12.99 12.53 5.01
C LEU A 104 -11.64 12.52 5.73
N GLU A 105 -11.58 11.89 6.90
CA GLU A 105 -10.31 11.73 7.64
C GLU A 105 -9.50 10.52 7.18
N ALA A 106 -10.19 9.46 6.73
CA ALA A 106 -9.60 8.20 6.30
C ALA A 106 -9.35 8.23 4.78
N VAL A 107 -8.39 9.06 4.36
CA VAL A 107 -8.03 9.26 2.94
C VAL A 107 -6.53 9.17 2.76
N GLN A 108 -6.09 8.61 1.63
CA GLN A 108 -4.70 8.55 1.20
C GLN A 108 -4.55 9.25 -0.15
N ALA A 109 -3.37 9.79 -0.43
CA ALA A 109 -3.05 10.40 -1.71
C ALA A 109 -1.90 9.63 -2.36
N HIS A 110 -2.08 9.23 -3.63
CA HIS A 110 -1.04 8.54 -4.39
C HIS A 110 -1.05 9.02 -5.84
N PRO A 111 0.11 9.30 -6.46
CA PRO A 111 0.19 9.50 -7.90
C PRO A 111 0.02 8.16 -8.62
N THR A 112 -0.76 8.14 -9.70
CA THR A 112 -0.88 6.93 -10.55
C THR A 112 0.34 6.73 -11.46
N ASP A 113 1.12 7.79 -11.68
CA ASP A 113 2.40 7.76 -12.37
C ASP A 113 3.40 8.64 -11.61
N PRO A 114 4.42 8.07 -10.94
CA PRO A 114 5.39 8.84 -10.17
C PRO A 114 6.24 9.79 -11.03
N ASP A 115 6.30 9.57 -12.35
CA ASP A 115 7.12 10.35 -13.27
C ASP A 115 6.32 11.49 -13.94
N ASN A 116 5.09 11.73 -13.49
CA ASN A 116 4.21 12.78 -13.99
C ASN A 116 3.56 13.54 -12.83
N THR A 117 3.76 14.87 -12.78
CA THR A 117 3.29 15.70 -11.68
C THR A 117 1.77 15.86 -11.55
N PHE A 118 1.01 15.50 -12.59
CA PHE A 118 -0.43 15.75 -12.68
C PHE A 118 -1.31 14.55 -12.28
N THR A 119 -0.72 13.43 -11.86
CA THR A 119 -1.41 12.13 -11.74
C THR A 119 -1.87 11.77 -10.33
N TRP A 120 -1.91 12.75 -9.43
CA TRP A 120 -2.36 12.54 -8.05
C TRP A 120 -3.83 12.18 -7.97
N VAL A 121 -4.12 11.10 -7.24
CA VAL A 121 -5.46 10.59 -6.97
C VAL A 121 -5.61 10.35 -5.47
N CYS A 122 -6.79 10.67 -4.94
CA CYS A 122 -7.20 10.39 -3.58
C CYS A 122 -7.90 9.03 -3.51
N TYR A 123 -7.66 8.28 -2.44
CA TYR A 123 -8.23 6.96 -2.19
C TYR A 123 -8.81 6.89 -0.78
N THR A 124 -9.88 6.13 -0.58
CA THR A 124 -10.28 5.74 0.79
C THR A 124 -9.13 4.97 1.44
N ALA A 125 -8.86 5.24 2.72
CA ALA A 125 -8.02 4.33 3.48
C ALA A 125 -8.79 3.00 3.60
N GLY A 126 -8.14 1.87 3.30
CA GLY A 126 -8.71 0.56 3.62
C GLY A 126 -9.08 0.53 5.11
N GLU A 127 -10.27 0.04 5.44
CA GLU A 127 -10.71 0.00 6.83
C GLU A 127 -9.77 -0.91 7.62
N PRO A 128 -9.16 -0.44 8.73
CA PRO A 128 -8.36 -1.32 9.57
C PRO A 128 -9.26 -2.46 10.08
N PRO A 129 -8.75 -3.69 10.23
CA PRO A 129 -9.53 -4.76 10.83
C PRO A 129 -10.00 -4.31 12.21
N ASN A 130 -11.32 -4.26 12.40
CA ASN A 130 -11.93 -3.92 13.68
C ASN A 130 -11.38 -4.85 14.77
N PRO A 131 -10.79 -4.34 15.87
CA PRO A 131 -10.41 -5.20 16.99
C PRO A 131 -11.70 -5.70 17.66
N ALA A 132 -12.00 -6.99 17.45
CA ALA A 132 -13.08 -7.71 18.12
C ALA A 132 -12.90 -7.75 19.65
#